data_AF-A0A965AHU8-F1
#
_entry.id   AF-A0A965AHU8-F1
#
_cell.length_a   1.000
_cell.length_b   1.000
_cell.length_c   1.000
_cell.angle_alpha   90.00
_cell.angle_beta   90.00
_cell.angle_gamma   90.00
#
_symmetry.space_group_name_H-M   'P 1'
#
loop_
_entity.id
_entity.type
_entity.pdbx_description
1 polymer ?
#
loop_
_entity_poly.entity_id
_entity_poly.type
_entity_poly.pdbx_seq_one_letter_code
_entity_poly.pdbx_strand_id
1 'polypeptide(L)'
;MSTLHKFATAALRCLPAETAHGFALRSLSAGLGPHAASNDQPALVQSLMGMTFDNPVAISAGFDKNAVAIAGVHNTGVGFVEVGGVTPLPQLGNPRPRLFRLSEDRAAINRLGFNNEGAEAVFARVAAAQMGSTPLGVNLAANSVSSDPANDFVKL
;
A
#
# COMPACT_ATOMS: atom_id res chain seq x y z
N MET A 1 -13.01 -9.62 12.87
CA MET A 1 -13.32 -9.72 11.42
C MET A 1 -14.68 -10.37 11.21
N SER A 2 -15.57 -9.69 10.46
CA SER A 2 -16.89 -10.19 10.05
C SER A 2 -16.80 -11.49 9.24
N THR A 3 -17.82 -12.35 9.35
CA THR A 3 -18.01 -13.55 8.51
C THR A 3 -17.96 -13.22 7.02
N LEU A 4 -18.54 -12.08 6.62
CA LEU A 4 -18.49 -11.58 5.24
C LEU A 4 -17.05 -11.40 4.75
N HIS A 5 -16.19 -10.76 5.55
CA HIS A 5 -14.79 -10.54 5.19
C HIS A 5 -13.99 -11.84 5.07
N LYS A 6 -14.31 -12.86 5.89
CA LYS A 6 -13.69 -14.19 5.77
C LYS A 6 -14.05 -14.86 4.44
N PHE A 7 -15.33 -14.85 4.07
CA PHE A 7 -15.78 -15.40 2.78
C PHE A 7 -15.21 -14.62 1.59
N ALA A 8 -15.23 -13.28 1.64
CA ALA A 8 -14.66 -12.44 0.60
C ALA A 8 -13.16 -12.70 0.42
N THR A 9 -12.41 -12.83 1.53
CA THR A 9 -10.97 -13.16 1.48
C THR A 9 -10.74 -14.55 0.90
N ALA A 10 -11.56 -15.54 1.24
CA ALA A 10 -11.48 -16.88 0.65
C ALA A 10 -11.75 -16.85 -0.85
N ALA A 11 -12.76 -16.10 -1.31
CA ALA A 11 -13.07 -15.94 -2.72
C ALA A 11 -11.93 -15.24 -3.49
N LEU A 12 -11.33 -14.18 -2.92
CA LEU A 12 -10.16 -13.51 -3.51
C LEU A 12 -8.97 -14.46 -3.67
N ARG A 13 -8.82 -15.45 -2.79
CA ARG A 13 -7.74 -16.44 -2.89
C ARG A 13 -7.90 -17.39 -4.07
N CYS A 14 -9.08 -17.48 -4.68
CA CYS A 14 -9.30 -18.26 -5.90
C CYS A 14 -8.88 -17.53 -7.19
N LEU A 15 -8.61 -16.21 -7.12
CA LEU A 15 -8.19 -15.41 -8.27
C LEU A 15 -6.65 -15.37 -8.40
N PRO A 16 -6.08 -15.10 -9.60
CA PRO A 16 -4.66 -14.80 -9.74
C PRO A 16 -4.23 -13.70 -8.76
N ALA A 17 -3.04 -13.82 -8.16
CA ALA A 17 -2.64 -13.00 -7.02
C ALA A 17 -2.68 -11.49 -7.30
N GLU A 18 -2.18 -11.05 -8.47
CA GLU A 18 -2.21 -9.63 -8.85
C GLU A 18 -3.64 -9.13 -9.11
N THR A 19 -4.51 -9.98 -9.65
CA THR A 19 -5.93 -9.68 -9.84
C THR A 19 -6.65 -9.52 -8.49
N ALA A 20 -6.44 -10.46 -7.58
CA ALA A 20 -7.00 -10.43 -6.23
C ALA A 20 -6.57 -9.16 -5.47
N HIS A 21 -5.30 -8.79 -5.59
CA HIS A 21 -4.75 -7.57 -4.99
C HIS A 21 -5.41 -6.31 -5.56
N GLY A 22 -5.57 -6.21 -6.88
CA GLY A 22 -6.29 -5.09 -7.50
C GLY A 22 -7.75 -4.98 -7.07
N PHE A 23 -8.44 -6.11 -6.87
CA PHE A 23 -9.79 -6.11 -6.29
C PHE A 23 -9.79 -5.62 -4.84
N ALA A 24 -8.85 -6.09 -4.02
CA ALA A 24 -8.74 -5.66 -2.62
C ALA A 24 -8.52 -4.14 -2.51
N LEU A 25 -7.63 -3.56 -3.31
CA LEU A 25 -7.40 -2.11 -3.34
C LEU A 25 -8.66 -1.33 -3.75
N ARG A 26 -9.39 -1.78 -4.78
CA ARG A 26 -10.65 -1.15 -5.17
C ARG A 26 -11.71 -1.22 -4.08
N SER A 27 -11.82 -2.36 -3.39
CA SER A 27 -12.75 -2.51 -2.28
C SER A 27 -12.39 -1.60 -1.10
N LEU A 28 -11.10 -1.49 -0.76
CA LEU A 28 -10.61 -0.57 0.27
C LEU A 28 -10.89 0.89 -0.10
N SER A 29 -10.56 1.29 -1.34
CA SER A 29 -10.84 2.63 -1.88
C SER A 29 -12.33 2.98 -1.82
N ALA A 30 -13.21 2.01 -2.05
CA ALA A 30 -14.66 2.16 -1.95
C ALA A 30 -15.22 2.08 -0.51
N GLY A 31 -14.38 1.95 0.52
CA GLY A 31 -14.82 1.84 1.91
C GLY A 31 -15.44 0.49 2.30
N LEU A 32 -15.30 -0.54 1.46
CA LEU A 32 -15.81 -1.90 1.69
C LEU A 32 -14.82 -2.79 2.45
N GLY A 33 -13.74 -2.20 2.97
CA GLY A 33 -12.75 -2.88 3.79
C GLY A 33 -13.19 -3.08 5.24
N PRO A 34 -12.40 -3.84 6.02
CA PRO A 34 -12.60 -3.87 7.46
C PRO A 34 -12.35 -2.49 8.06
N HIS A 35 -13.22 -2.10 9.00
CA HIS A 35 -13.05 -0.89 9.80
C HIS A 35 -12.69 -1.32 11.22
N ALA A 36 -11.59 -0.78 11.76
CA ALA A 36 -11.25 -0.99 13.16
C ALA A 36 -12.08 -0.04 14.05
N ALA A 37 -12.45 -0.50 15.23
CA ALA A 37 -12.92 0.40 16.27
C ALA A 37 -11.71 1.21 16.77
N SER A 38 -11.90 2.51 17.02
CA SER A 38 -10.86 3.44 17.51
C SER A 38 -10.49 3.19 18.98
N ASN A 39 -10.05 1.97 19.30
CA ASN A 39 -9.79 1.50 20.66
C ASN A 39 -8.34 1.04 20.83
N ASP A 40 -7.40 1.72 20.18
CA ASP A 40 -5.98 1.45 20.41
C ASP A 40 -5.64 1.73 21.87
N GLN A 41 -4.93 0.80 22.49
CA GLN A 41 -4.54 0.95 23.89
C GLN A 41 -3.45 2.01 24.00
N PRO A 42 -3.54 2.97 24.95
CA PRO A 42 -2.50 4.00 25.13
C PRO A 42 -1.07 3.43 25.29
N ALA A 43 -0.95 2.20 25.77
CA ALA A 43 0.33 1.49 25.90
C ALA A 43 0.99 1.11 24.56
N LEU A 44 0.25 1.14 23.44
CA LEU A 44 0.75 0.82 22.10
C LEU A 44 1.27 2.04 21.35
N VAL A 45 1.05 3.26 21.86
CA VAL A 45 1.52 4.49 21.22
C VAL A 45 3.05 4.49 21.13
N GLN A 46 3.58 4.76 19.94
CA GLN A 46 5.02 4.84 19.69
C GLN A 46 5.43 6.26 19.31
N SER A 47 6.65 6.65 19.68
CA SER A 47 7.29 7.87 19.19
C SER A 47 8.57 7.51 18.45
N LEU A 48 8.61 7.76 17.14
CA LEU A 48 9.78 7.53 16.30
C LEU A 48 9.96 8.72 15.36
N MET A 49 11.21 9.14 15.15
CA MET A 49 11.56 10.22 14.21
C MET A 49 10.76 11.53 14.42
N GLY A 50 10.40 11.84 15.68
CA GLY A 50 9.59 13.01 16.01
C GLY A 50 8.10 12.90 15.63
N MET A 51 7.65 11.73 15.17
CA MET A 51 6.26 11.42 14.87
C MET A 51 5.66 10.53 15.95
N THR A 52 4.34 10.62 16.11
CA THR A 52 3.55 9.75 16.99
C THR A 52 2.78 8.75 16.14
N PHE A 53 2.81 7.48 16.54
CA PHE A 53 2.09 6.39 15.90
C PHE A 53 1.11 5.81 16.90
N ASP A 54 -0.15 5.66 16.52
CA ASP A 54 -1.21 5.18 17.43
C ASP A 54 -0.94 3.75 17.92
N ASN A 55 -0.30 2.94 17.06
CA ASN A 55 0.13 1.58 17.35
C ASN A 55 1.33 1.18 16.47
N PRO A 56 2.06 0.08 16.79
CA PRO A 56 3.27 -0.31 16.05
C PRO A 56 2.98 -1.10 14.76
N VAL A 57 1.73 -1.18 14.30
CA VAL A 57 1.33 -1.95 13.12
C VAL A 57 1.23 -1.03 11.91
N ALA A 58 1.88 -1.43 10.82
CA ALA A 58 1.96 -0.64 9.60
C ALA A 58 1.60 -1.47 8.35
N ILE A 59 1.19 -0.77 7.29
CA ILE A 59 1.19 -1.33 5.93
C ILE A 59 2.42 -0.82 5.18
N SER A 60 3.21 -1.76 4.66
CA SER A 60 4.43 -1.47 3.92
C SER A 60 4.17 -0.97 2.51
N ALA A 61 5.17 -0.32 1.93
CA ALA A 61 5.22 -0.04 0.50
C ALA A 61 4.99 -1.30 -0.36
N GLY A 62 4.59 -1.06 -1.60
CA GLY A 62 4.26 -2.12 -2.55
C GLY A 62 2.84 -2.68 -2.43
N PHE A 63 2.13 -2.43 -1.32
CA PHE A 63 0.70 -2.73 -1.19
C PHE A 63 -0.16 -1.71 -1.95
N ASP A 64 -0.12 -0.43 -1.58
CA ASP A 64 -0.80 0.63 -2.34
C ASP A 64 0.23 1.49 -3.09
N LYS A 65 0.65 1.01 -4.26
CA LYS A 65 1.70 1.67 -5.06
C LYS A 65 1.27 3.02 -5.62
N ASN A 66 -0.03 3.19 -5.83
CA ASN A 66 -0.60 4.33 -6.53
C ASN A 66 -1.39 5.27 -5.62
N ALA A 67 -1.33 5.08 -4.30
CA ALA A 67 -2.07 5.87 -3.31
C ALA A 67 -3.60 5.88 -3.55
N VAL A 68 -4.16 4.80 -4.08
CA VAL A 68 -5.60 4.75 -4.46
C VAL A 68 -6.52 4.36 -3.31
N ALA A 69 -5.97 3.81 -2.24
CA ALA A 69 -6.72 3.23 -1.14
C ALA A 69 -6.25 3.72 0.24
N ILE A 70 -5.51 4.83 0.33
CA ILE A 70 -4.92 5.36 1.57
C ILE A 70 -5.94 5.37 2.73
N ALA A 71 -7.08 6.06 2.55
CA ALA A 71 -8.10 6.15 3.59
C ALA A 71 -8.71 4.78 3.94
N GLY A 72 -8.95 3.93 2.94
CA GLY A 72 -9.44 2.58 3.15
C GLY A 72 -8.49 1.70 3.95
N VAL A 73 -7.18 1.85 3.72
CA VAL A 73 -6.12 1.16 4.46
C VAL A 73 -6.01 1.72 5.88
N HIS A 74 -5.98 3.04 6.04
CA HIS A 74 -5.94 3.71 7.34
C HIS A 74 -7.10 3.26 8.25
N ASN A 75 -8.31 3.21 7.69
CA ASN A 75 -9.53 2.74 8.35
C ASN A 75 -9.43 1.30 8.91
N THR A 76 -8.45 0.51 8.47
CA THR A 76 -8.22 -0.84 9.04
C THR A 76 -7.58 -0.80 10.43
N GLY A 77 -7.21 0.38 10.94
CA GLY A 77 -6.66 0.60 12.28
C GLY A 77 -5.13 0.54 12.35
N VAL A 78 -4.44 0.76 11.24
CA VAL A 78 -2.97 0.74 11.19
C VAL A 78 -2.42 2.08 11.66
N GLY A 79 -1.36 2.06 12.47
CA GLY A 79 -0.70 3.25 12.98
C GLY A 79 0.22 3.94 11.97
N PHE A 80 0.46 3.33 10.80
CA PHE A 80 1.25 3.89 9.71
C PHE A 80 0.87 3.28 8.35
N VAL A 81 0.90 4.09 7.30
CA VAL A 81 0.74 3.64 5.92
C VAL A 81 1.93 4.11 5.10
N GLU A 82 2.54 3.20 4.34
CA GLU A 82 3.57 3.53 3.36
C GLU A 82 3.06 3.20 1.95
N VAL A 83 2.93 4.22 1.11
CA VAL A 83 2.55 4.03 -0.31
C VAL A 83 3.79 3.93 -1.19
N GLY A 84 3.61 3.42 -2.40
CA GLY A 84 4.62 3.57 -3.44
C GLY A 84 5.58 2.39 -3.63
N GLY A 85 6.84 2.74 -3.86
CA GLY A 85 7.62 2.37 -5.04
C GLY A 85 7.37 3.37 -6.19
N VAL A 86 7.24 4.66 -5.86
CA VAL A 86 6.87 5.75 -6.78
C VAL A 86 8.08 6.13 -7.62
N THR A 87 7.92 6.16 -8.94
CA THR A 87 8.95 6.64 -9.87
C THR A 87 8.56 7.99 -10.44
N PRO A 88 9.51 8.83 -10.90
CA PRO A 88 9.19 10.12 -11.50
C PRO A 88 8.15 10.00 -12.63
N LEU A 89 8.36 9.06 -13.54
CA LEU A 89 7.48 8.78 -14.67
C LEU A 89 6.66 7.49 -14.45
N PRO A 90 5.45 7.38 -15.04
CA PRO A 90 4.68 6.15 -15.03
C PRO A 90 5.44 4.98 -15.67
N GLN A 91 5.28 3.77 -15.14
CA GLN A 91 5.83 2.58 -15.78
C GLN A 91 5.00 1.32 -15.49
N LEU A 92 4.94 0.43 -16.48
CA LEU A 92 4.12 -0.79 -16.42
C LEU A 92 4.70 -1.87 -15.50
N GLY A 93 6.02 -1.83 -15.26
CA GLY A 93 6.81 -2.88 -14.62
C GLY A 93 7.01 -4.13 -15.48
N ASN A 94 7.41 -5.24 -14.86
CA ASN A 94 7.76 -6.47 -15.57
C ASN A 94 6.53 -7.17 -16.20
N PRO A 95 6.68 -8.02 -17.23
CA PRO A 95 5.57 -8.80 -17.79
C PRO A 95 4.87 -9.70 -16.75
N ARG A 96 3.57 -9.93 -16.94
CA ARG A 96 2.76 -10.86 -16.11
C ARG A 96 2.90 -12.32 -16.60
N PRO A 97 2.73 -13.34 -15.73
CA PRO A 97 2.49 -13.25 -14.28
C PRO A 97 3.78 -12.97 -13.49
N ARG A 98 3.65 -12.15 -12.44
CA ARG A 98 4.78 -11.59 -11.66
C ARG A 98 4.54 -11.51 -10.15
N LEU A 99 3.44 -12.07 -9.67
CA LEU A 99 3.11 -12.21 -8.25
C LEU A 99 2.52 -13.60 -8.03
N PHE A 100 3.10 -14.35 -7.09
CA PHE A 100 2.78 -15.74 -6.81
C PHE A 100 2.56 -15.92 -5.32
N ARG A 101 1.52 -16.68 -4.94
CA ARG A 101 1.22 -17.02 -3.54
C ARG A 101 1.67 -18.46 -3.26
N LEU A 102 2.48 -18.62 -2.23
CA LEU A 102 2.89 -19.92 -1.68
C LEU A 102 2.09 -20.13 -0.39
N SER A 103 0.88 -20.67 -0.54
CA SER A 103 -0.14 -20.60 0.52
C SER A 103 0.18 -21.52 1.71
N GLU A 104 0.83 -22.65 1.46
CA GLU A 104 1.30 -23.59 2.50
C GLU A 104 2.38 -22.95 3.39
N ASP A 105 3.31 -22.23 2.76
CA ASP A 105 4.41 -21.51 3.43
C ASP A 105 4.02 -20.15 4.00
N ARG A 106 2.77 -19.71 3.76
CA ARG A 106 2.31 -18.34 4.05
C ARG A 106 3.23 -17.26 3.45
N ALA A 107 3.75 -17.52 2.25
CA ALA A 107 4.71 -16.66 1.56
C ALA A 107 4.18 -16.14 0.23
N ALA A 108 4.86 -15.14 -0.32
CA ALA A 108 4.64 -14.64 -1.67
C ALA A 108 5.97 -14.34 -2.36
N ILE A 109 6.04 -14.63 -3.65
CA ILE A 109 7.16 -14.26 -4.52
C ILE A 109 6.67 -13.23 -5.51
N ASN A 110 7.39 -12.12 -5.65
CA ASN A 110 7.05 -11.08 -6.63
C ASN A 110 8.28 -10.60 -7.41
N ARG A 111 8.03 -10.17 -8.63
CA ARG A 111 9.01 -9.53 -9.53
C ARG A 111 8.32 -8.40 -10.27
N LEU A 112 7.74 -7.48 -9.51
CA LEU A 112 6.80 -6.49 -10.04
C LEU A 112 7.48 -5.43 -10.93
N GLY A 113 8.71 -5.02 -10.60
CA GLY A 113 9.47 -4.02 -11.35
C GLY A 113 8.89 -2.60 -11.22
N PHE A 114 8.56 -2.17 -10.00
CA PHE A 114 8.03 -0.83 -9.69
C PHE A 114 6.89 -0.36 -10.61
N ASN A 115 5.89 -1.20 -10.87
CA ASN A 115 4.72 -0.77 -11.65
C ASN A 115 3.91 0.30 -10.89
N ASN A 116 3.80 1.51 -11.45
CA ASN A 116 3.08 2.63 -10.82
C ASN A 116 2.67 3.70 -11.87
N GLU A 117 1.79 4.61 -11.46
CA GLU A 117 1.23 5.68 -12.31
C GLU A 117 2.07 6.96 -12.36
N GLY A 118 3.27 6.96 -11.80
CA GLY A 118 4.17 8.11 -11.78
C GLY A 118 3.89 9.07 -10.62
N ALA A 119 4.90 9.89 -10.32
CA ALA A 119 4.90 10.78 -9.16
C ALA A 119 3.76 11.79 -9.17
N GLU A 120 3.47 12.39 -10.33
CA GLU A 120 2.41 13.40 -10.46
C GLU A 120 1.05 12.85 -9.98
N ALA A 121 0.65 11.67 -10.47
CA ALA A 121 -0.62 11.05 -10.10
C ALA A 121 -0.65 10.59 -8.64
N VAL A 122 0.46 10.03 -8.16
CA VAL A 122 0.55 9.52 -6.78
C VAL A 122 0.56 10.66 -5.77
N PHE A 123 1.37 11.69 -5.99
CA PHE A 123 1.48 12.83 -5.07
C PHE A 123 0.20 13.66 -5.02
N ALA A 124 -0.54 13.77 -6.12
CA ALA A 124 -1.87 14.38 -6.11
C ALA A 124 -2.83 13.65 -5.15
N ARG A 125 -2.79 12.31 -5.10
CA ARG A 125 -3.62 11.51 -4.18
C ARG A 125 -3.12 11.57 -2.75
N VAL A 126 -1.80 11.55 -2.55
CA VAL A 126 -1.17 11.73 -1.23
C VAL A 126 -1.56 13.08 -0.64
N ALA A 127 -1.50 14.16 -1.42
CA ALA A 127 -1.88 15.50 -0.98
C ALA A 127 -3.37 15.62 -0.63
N ALA A 128 -4.23 14.82 -1.28
CA ALA A 128 -5.67 14.77 -1.00
C ALA A 128 -6.05 13.81 0.14
N ALA A 129 -5.12 13.01 0.65
CA ALA A 129 -5.42 11.97 1.62
C ALA A 129 -5.76 12.56 3.00
N GLN A 130 -6.78 12.00 3.64
CA GLN A 130 -7.21 12.37 4.99
C GLN A 130 -6.76 11.29 5.97
N MET A 131 -5.68 11.56 6.72
CA MET A 131 -5.04 10.61 7.64
C MET A 131 -5.11 11.02 9.11
N GLY A 132 -5.72 12.17 9.42
CA GLY A 132 -5.68 12.72 10.78
C GLY A 132 -4.24 12.96 11.24
N SER A 133 -3.90 12.49 12.44
CA SER A 133 -2.54 12.53 12.99
C SER A 133 -1.68 11.33 12.60
N THR A 134 -2.25 10.32 11.94
CA THR A 134 -1.53 9.09 11.59
C THR A 134 -0.50 9.39 10.49
N PRO A 135 0.79 9.04 10.67
CA PRO A 135 1.79 9.33 9.66
C PRO A 135 1.56 8.56 8.35
N LEU A 136 1.92 9.18 7.22
CA LEU A 136 1.89 8.62 5.87
C LEU A 136 3.29 8.73 5.25
N GLY A 137 3.86 7.60 4.87
CA GLY A 137 5.14 7.52 4.18
C GLY A 137 4.97 7.33 2.68
N VAL A 138 5.96 7.81 1.92
CA VAL A 138 6.03 7.60 0.48
C VAL A 138 7.38 6.98 0.12
N ASN A 139 7.33 5.77 -0.43
CA ASN A 139 8.50 5.05 -0.87
C ASN A 139 8.88 5.47 -2.29
N LEU A 140 10.09 6.02 -2.46
CA LEU A 140 10.61 6.54 -3.72
C LEU A 140 11.43 5.47 -4.46
N ALA A 141 11.40 5.50 -5.79
CA ALA A 141 12.14 4.60 -6.65
C ALA A 141 12.58 5.32 -7.94
N ALA A 142 13.63 4.80 -8.58
CA ALA A 142 14.06 5.26 -9.89
C ALA A 142 13.30 4.55 -11.02
N ASN A 143 13.12 5.23 -12.16
CA ASN A 143 12.58 4.62 -13.35
C ASN A 143 13.56 3.57 -13.91
N SER A 144 13.04 2.43 -14.39
CA SER A 144 13.86 1.30 -14.86
C SER A 144 14.75 1.60 -16.07
N VAL A 145 14.39 2.61 -16.87
CA VAL A 145 15.12 3.05 -18.07
C VAL A 145 15.90 4.35 -17.84
N SER A 146 16.01 4.82 -16.59
CA SER A 146 16.72 6.05 -16.28
C SER A 146 18.21 5.90 -16.53
N SER A 147 18.79 6.87 -17.23
CA SER A 147 20.24 7.00 -17.40
C SER A 147 20.93 7.59 -16.18
N ASP A 148 20.17 8.14 -15.23
CA ASP A 148 20.66 8.73 -13.98
C ASP A 148 19.69 8.44 -12.83
N PRO A 149 19.74 7.22 -12.25
CA PRO A 149 18.84 6.81 -11.18
C PRO A 149 18.94 7.67 -9.91
N ALA A 150 20.08 8.30 -9.63
CA ALA A 150 20.23 9.15 -8.46
C ALA A 150 19.40 10.44 -8.59
N ASN A 151 19.43 11.05 -9.78
CA ASN A 151 18.65 12.25 -10.06
C ASN A 151 17.13 11.99 -10.10
N ASP A 152 16.69 10.75 -10.32
CA ASP A 152 15.27 10.40 -10.20
C ASP A 152 14.77 10.64 -8.76
N PHE A 153 15.57 10.34 -7.74
CA PHE A 153 15.19 10.61 -6.34
C PHE A 153 15.16 12.10 -6.01
N VAL A 154 16.00 12.92 -6.67
CA VAL A 154 16.04 14.37 -6.44
C VAL A 154 14.85 15.10 -7.06
N LYS A 155 14.27 14.54 -8.13
CA LYS A 155 13.09 15.08 -8.82
C LYS A 155 11.77 14.81 -8.10
N LEU A 156 11.76 13.85 -7.17
CA LEU A 156 10.61 13.44 -6.37
C LEU A 156 10.54 14.29 -5.09
#